data_AF-A0A8H7KG63-F1
#
_entry.id   AF-A0A8H7KG63-F1
#
_cell.length_a   1.000
_cell.length_b   1.000
_cell.length_c   1.000
_cell.angle_alpha   90.00
_cell.angle_beta   90.00
_cell.angle_gamma   90.00
#
_symmetry.space_group_name_H-M   'P 1'
#
loop_
_entity.id
_entity.type
_entity.pdbx_description
1 polymer ?
#
loop_
_entity_poly.entity_id
_entity_poly.type
_entity_poly.pdbx_seq_one_letter_code
_entity_poly.pdbx_strand_id
1 'polypeptide(L)'
;MAGNLTRQRALALYKELRQLGRDYPDPAYDFNGRVRRLFEKNRNLTDRDEIEKALRMGEYIKKETLALYSLRKYRHLKRMYPDSMSDP
;
A
#
# COMPACT_ATOMS: atom_id res chain seq x y z
N MET A 1 -9.90 -22.57 -15.12
CA MET A 1 -8.58 -22.24 -14.52
C MET A 1 -8.42 -20.79 -14.02
N ALA A 2 -9.47 -19.93 -14.03
CA ALA A 2 -9.34 -18.53 -13.60
C ALA A 2 -9.35 -18.28 -12.08
N GLY A 3 -10.02 -19.13 -11.29
CA GLY A 3 -10.15 -18.93 -9.83
C GLY A 3 -8.86 -19.12 -9.04
N ASN A 4 -7.89 -19.87 -9.56
CA ASN A 4 -6.58 -20.04 -8.91
C ASN A 4 -5.71 -18.79 -9.08
N LEU A 5 -5.77 -18.15 -10.26
CA LEU A 5 -4.97 -16.96 -10.57
C LEU A 5 -5.41 -15.74 -9.73
N THR A 6 -6.72 -15.52 -9.57
CA THR A 6 -7.23 -14.40 -8.74
C THR A 6 -6.88 -14.58 -7.27
N ARG A 7 -6.98 -15.81 -6.75
CA ARG A 7 -6.56 -16.13 -5.38
C ARG A 7 -5.06 -15.88 -5.17
N GLN A 8 -4.21 -16.28 -6.12
CA GLN A 8 -2.78 -16.03 -6.05
C GLN A 8 -2.45 -14.53 -6.07
N ARG A 9 -3.10 -13.75 -6.95
CA ARG A 9 -2.97 -12.29 -6.99
C ARG A 9 -3.36 -11.64 -5.66
N ALA A 10 -4.49 -12.04 -5.07
CA ALA A 10 -4.94 -11.53 -3.77
C ALA A 10 -3.95 -11.85 -2.64
N LEU A 11 -3.42 -13.08 -2.60
CA LEU A 11 -2.43 -13.49 -1.59
C LEU A 11 -1.10 -12.74 -1.75
N ALA A 12 -0.64 -12.53 -2.98
CA ALA A 12 0.57 -11.76 -3.25
C ALA A 12 0.40 -10.31 -2.78
N LEU A 13 -0.70 -9.67 -3.18
CA LEU A 13 -1.03 -8.29 -2.80
C LEU A 13 -1.14 -8.12 -1.29
N TYR A 14 -1.76 -9.07 -0.58
CA TYR A 14 -1.84 -9.04 0.88
C TYR A 14 -0.44 -9.08 1.55
N LYS A 15 0.46 -9.94 1.06
CA LYS A 15 1.82 -10.03 1.60
C LYS A 15 2.60 -8.74 1.36
N GLU A 16 2.49 -8.16 0.16
CA GLU A 16 3.12 -6.89 -0.18
C GLU A 16 2.61 -5.75 0.71
N LEU A 17 1.29 -5.60 0.84
CA LEU A 17 0.69 -4.56 1.70
C LEU A 17 1.11 -4.74 3.17
N ARG A 18 1.13 -5.98 3.67
CA ARG A 18 1.55 -6.27 5.04
C ARG A 18 3.04 -5.97 5.27
N GLN A 19 3.88 -6.21 4.27
CA GLN A 19 5.30 -5.85 4.33
C GLN A 19 5.47 -4.33 4.33
N LEU A 20 4.75 -3.62 3.45
CA LEU A 20 4.75 -2.16 3.43
C LEU A 20 4.34 -1.60 4.78
N GLY A 21 3.29 -2.13 5.41
CA GLY A 21 2.81 -1.66 6.72
C GLY A 21 3.85 -1.63 7.85
N ARG A 22 4.98 -2.36 7.73
CA ARG A 22 6.08 -2.31 8.72
C ARG A 22 6.82 -0.97 8.72
N ASP A 23 6.94 -0.35 7.55
CA ASP A 23 7.68 0.90 7.35
C ASP A 23 6.78 2.14 7.41
N TYR A 24 5.50 1.96 7.78
CA TYR A 24 4.51 3.01 7.76
C TYR A 24 4.89 4.11 8.78
N PRO A 25 4.86 5.39 8.40
CA PRO A 25 5.41 6.46 9.23
C PRO A 25 4.66 6.69 10.55
N ASP A 26 3.39 6.32 10.62
CA ASP A 26 2.55 6.48 11.81
C ASP A 26 2.25 5.12 12.47
N PRO A 27 2.84 4.81 13.64
CA PRO A 27 2.58 3.55 14.34
C PRO A 27 1.16 3.46 14.92
N ALA A 28 0.49 4.58 15.18
CA ALA A 28 -0.87 4.60 15.72
C ALA A 28 -1.93 4.29 14.66
N TYR A 29 -1.59 4.36 13.37
CA TYR A 29 -2.54 4.19 12.28
C TYR A 29 -3.11 2.76 12.14
N ASP A 30 -2.44 1.75 12.71
CA ASP A 30 -2.79 0.32 12.58
C ASP A 30 -2.97 -0.11 11.11
N PHE A 31 -1.97 0.16 10.27
CA PHE A 31 -2.03 -0.14 8.84
C PHE A 31 -2.32 -1.62 8.58
N ASN A 32 -1.58 -2.51 9.26
CA ASN A 32 -1.71 -3.95 9.08
C ASN A 32 -3.07 -4.49 9.53
N GLY A 33 -3.64 -3.97 10.63
CA GLY A 33 -4.98 -4.33 11.05
C GLY A 33 -6.04 -3.85 10.06
N ARG A 34 -5.89 -2.65 9.48
CA ARG A 34 -6.81 -2.15 8.43
C ARG A 34 -6.75 -3.01 7.17
N VAL A 35 -5.55 -3.39 6.70
CA VAL A 35 -5.39 -4.30 5.55
C VAL A 35 -6.05 -5.64 5.86
N ARG A 36 -5.80 -6.22 7.04
CA ARG A 36 -6.45 -7.47 7.44
C ARG A 36 -7.98 -7.37 7.39
N ARG A 37 -8.56 -6.33 8.01
CA ARG A 37 -10.01 -6.09 8.01
C ARG A 37 -10.58 -5.92 6.59
N LEU A 38 -9.84 -5.25 5.70
CA LEU A 38 -10.23 -5.08 4.30
C LEU A 38 -10.35 -6.42 3.56
N PHE A 39 -9.36 -7.29 3.69
CA PHE A 39 -9.38 -8.61 3.06
C PHE A 39 -10.40 -9.55 3.71
N GLU A 40 -10.58 -9.47 5.03
CA GLU A 40 -11.62 -10.22 5.75
C GLU A 40 -13.03 -9.82 5.30
N LYS A 41 -13.29 -8.53 5.10
CA LYS A 41 -14.60 -8.03 4.58
C LYS A 41 -14.91 -8.58 3.19
N ASN A 42 -13.89 -8.75 2.35
CA ASN A 42 -14.03 -9.15 0.95
C ASN A 42 -13.84 -10.68 0.73
N ARG A 43 -13.74 -11.48 1.80
CA ARG A 43 -13.39 -12.92 1.70
C ARG A 43 -14.41 -13.79 0.94
N ASN A 44 -15.67 -13.37 0.93
CA ASN A 44 -16.80 -14.13 0.37
C ASN A 44 -17.23 -13.59 -1.00
N LEU A 45 -16.47 -12.66 -1.59
CA LEU A 45 -16.77 -12.16 -2.93
C LEU A 45 -16.62 -13.30 -3.95
N THR A 46 -17.68 -13.53 -4.72
CA THR A 46 -17.78 -14.56 -5.75
C THR A 46 -17.87 -13.97 -7.15
N ASP A 47 -18.39 -12.74 -7.25
CA ASP A 47 -18.49 -12.01 -8.51
C ASP A 47 -17.11 -11.56 -9.01
N ARG A 48 -16.88 -11.72 -10.32
CA ARG A 48 -15.58 -11.45 -10.94
C ARG A 48 -15.25 -9.97 -10.97
N ASP A 49 -16.23 -9.12 -11.25
CA ASP A 49 -16.02 -7.69 -11.40
C ASP A 49 -15.78 -7.04 -10.03
N GLU A 50 -16.49 -7.50 -9.01
CA GLU A 50 -16.25 -7.10 -7.61
C GLU A 50 -14.86 -7.52 -7.12
N ILE A 51 -14.39 -8.72 -7.45
CA ILE A 51 -13.03 -9.18 -7.10
C ILE A 51 -11.98 -8.27 -7.76
N GLU A 52 -12.11 -7.99 -9.06
CA GLU A 52 -11.11 -7.15 -9.74
C GLU A 52 -11.15 -5.70 -9.24
N LYS A 53 -12.33 -5.18 -8.87
CA LYS A 53 -12.47 -3.88 -8.21
C LYS A 53 -11.78 -3.86 -6.85
N ALA A 54 -11.94 -4.90 -6.05
CA ALA A 54 -11.27 -5.03 -4.76
C ALA A 54 -9.74 -5.12 -4.90
N LEU A 55 -9.25 -5.89 -5.87
CA LEU A 55 -7.82 -5.99 -6.18
C LEU A 55 -7.25 -4.63 -6.61
N ARG A 56 -7.94 -3.92 -7.50
CA ARG A 56 -7.54 -2.58 -7.95
C ARG A 56 -7.46 -1.57 -6.81
N MET A 57 -8.40 -1.64 -5.86
CA MET A 57 -8.34 -0.83 -4.64
C MET A 57 -7.11 -1.16 -3.80
N GLY A 58 -6.77 -2.44 -3.64
CA GLY A 58 -5.54 -2.85 -2.94
C GLY A 58 -4.27 -2.37 -3.65
N GLU A 59 -4.21 -2.42 -4.98
CA GLU A 59 -3.10 -1.87 -5.77
C GLU A 59 -2.99 -0.35 -5.63
N TYR A 60 -4.11 0.35 -5.58
CA TYR A 60 -4.15 1.79 -5.31
C TYR A 60 -3.54 2.11 -3.93
N ILE A 61 -3.96 1.40 -2.88
CA ILE A 61 -3.40 1.57 -1.53
C ILE A 61 -1.88 1.31 -1.52
N LYS A 62 -1.41 0.30 -2.25
CA LYS A 62 0.03 0.02 -2.40
C LYS A 62 0.77 1.23 -2.99
N LYS A 63 0.25 1.81 -4.08
CA LYS A 63 0.86 2.97 -4.75
C LYS A 63 0.89 4.20 -3.85
N GLU A 64 -0.21 4.51 -3.16
CA GLU A 64 -0.28 5.62 -2.21
C GLU A 64 0.71 5.45 -1.06
N THR A 65 0.84 4.23 -0.52
CA THR A 65 1.79 3.94 0.57
C THR A 65 3.23 4.13 0.11
N LEU A 66 3.58 3.67 -1.10
CA LEU A 66 4.90 3.91 -1.68
C LEU A 66 5.16 5.40 -1.94
N ALA A 67 4.15 6.15 -2.39
CA ALA A 67 4.26 7.60 -2.59
C ALA A 67 4.54 8.32 -1.26
N LEU A 68 3.89 7.91 -0.17
CA LEU A 68 4.16 8.44 1.17
C LEU A 68 5.61 8.18 1.61
N TYR A 69 6.18 7.02 1.28
CA TYR A 69 7.60 6.72 1.58
C TYR A 69 8.54 7.61 0.80
N SER A 70 8.30 7.77 -0.50
CA SER A 70 9.05 8.69 -1.36
C SER A 70 8.98 10.13 -0.84
N LEU A 71 7.80 10.58 -0.42
CA LEU A 71 7.59 11.92 0.13
C LEU A 71 8.32 12.11 1.46
N ARG A 72 8.29 11.12 2.35
CA ARG A 72 9.06 11.16 3.61
C ARG A 72 10.55 11.27 3.33
N LYS A 73 11.07 10.46 2.40
CA LYS A 73 12.49 10.50 1.99
C LYS A 73 12.86 11.86 1.41
N TYR A 74 12.04 12.39 0.50
CA TYR A 74 12.24 13.71 -0.10
C TYR A 74 12.27 14.81 0.97
N ARG A 75 11.30 14.82 1.91
CA ARG A 75 11.24 15.81 3.00
C ARG A 75 12.48 15.75 3.90
N HIS A 76 13.02 14.55 4.15
CA HIS A 76 14.26 14.40 4.91
C HIS A 76 15.46 14.97 4.14
N LEU A 77 15.63 14.58 2.87
CA LEU A 77 16.73 15.09 2.03
C LEU A 77 16.69 16.61 1.88
N LYS A 78 15.52 17.20 1.64
CA LYS A 78 15.34 18.65 1.52
C LYS A 78 15.76 19.42 2.79
N ARG A 79 15.61 18.81 3.98
CA ARG A 79 16.05 19.43 5.25
C ARG A 79 17.56 19.31 5.45
N MET A 80 18.15 18.20 5.02
CA MET A 80 19.59 17.94 5.18
C MET A 80 20.43 18.72 4.17
N TYR A 81 19.88 18.97 2.99
CA TYR A 81 20.51 19.72 1.90
C TYR A 81 19.62 20.92 1.53
N PRO A 82 19.55 21.97 2.37
CA PRO A 82 18.97 23.23 1.95
C PRO A 82 19.76 23.75 0.75
N ASP A 83 19.06 24.31 -0.26
CA ASP A 83 19.67 24.74 -1.52
C ASP A 83 20.90 25.61 -1.26
N SER A 84 22.09 25.06 -1.46
CA SER A 84 23.38 25.77 -1.41
C SER A 84 23.56 26.69 -2.63
N MET A 85 22.46 27.10 -3.27
CA MET A 85 22.41 28.05 -4.39
C MET A 85 21.73 29.35 -4.01
N SER A 86 21.53 29.60 -2.72
CA SER A 86 21.17 30.91 -2.18
C SER A 86 22.34 31.51 -1.39
N ASP A 87 23.50 31.60 -2.02
CA ASP A 87 24.52 32.59 -1.64
C ASP A 87 24.67 33.56 -2.84
N PRO A 88 24.42 34.86 -2.67
CA PRO A 88 24.67 35.88 -3.69
C PRO A 88 26.16 36.20 -3.86
#